data_AF-A0A1X4NKI8-F1
#
_entry.id   AF-A0A1X4NKI8-F1
#
_cell.length_a   1.000
_cell.length_b   1.000
_cell.length_c   1.000
_cell.angle_alpha   90.00
_cell.angle_beta   90.00
_cell.angle_gamma   90.00
#
_symmetry.space_group_name_H-M   'P 1'
#
loop_
_entity.id
_entity.type
_entity.pdbx_description
1 polymer ?
#
loop_
_entity_poly.entity_id
_entity_poly.type
_entity_poly.pdbx_seq_one_letter_code
_entity_poly.pdbx_strand_id
1 'polypeptide(L)'
;MDQGNRNVRSVAKEIVAREGGYVNDPDDPGGATKHGVTIHTMRRLGLDLTGDGQVTAADVRRLTEEQAVAIFIDHYFEKPRIADLPQPLHATVFDMYVNAGANAVKILQRLLRKMDFSVAVDGVIGPRTIAATARAQASAPDHIVDAYGIERRTYYFELADRRPVSRKYARSRAGGKGGWITRAESFIAPRYHLSDAAFRRRVAAWD
;
A
#
# COMPACT_ATOMS: atom_id res chain seq x y z
N MET A 1 -14.26 0.99 -20.81
CA MET A 1 -14.34 -0.12 -19.84
C MET A 1 -14.00 0.45 -18.49
N ASP A 2 -14.98 0.40 -17.60
CA ASP A 2 -14.96 1.00 -16.27
C ASP A 2 -13.84 0.40 -15.40
N GLN A 3 -12.72 1.11 -15.26
CA GLN A 3 -11.66 0.78 -14.30
C GLN A 3 -11.97 1.36 -12.90
N GLY A 4 -13.15 1.94 -12.69
CA GLY A 4 -13.41 2.93 -11.65
C GLY A 4 -13.85 2.40 -10.29
N ASN A 5 -14.14 1.10 -10.12
CA ASN A 5 -14.73 0.65 -8.86
C ASN A 5 -14.24 -0.73 -8.38
N ARG A 6 -12.94 -0.84 -8.07
CA ARG A 6 -12.47 -1.96 -7.24
C ARG A 6 -12.98 -1.78 -5.81
N ASN A 7 -13.84 -2.70 -5.38
CA ASN A 7 -14.35 -2.73 -4.01
C ASN A 7 -13.18 -3.00 -3.03
N VAL A 8 -13.13 -2.29 -1.90
CA VAL A 8 -12.07 -2.44 -0.87
C VAL A 8 -11.90 -3.89 -0.41
N ARG A 9 -12.99 -4.66 -0.31
CA ARG A 9 -12.94 -6.07 0.05
C ARG A 9 -12.25 -6.92 -1.02
N SER A 10 -12.40 -6.59 -2.32
CA SER A 10 -11.66 -7.30 -3.37
C SER A 10 -10.17 -6.98 -3.30
N VAL A 11 -9.82 -5.72 -3.03
CA VAL A 11 -8.42 -5.31 -2.82
C VAL A 11 -7.82 -6.02 -1.60
N ALA A 12 -8.56 -6.11 -0.49
CA ALA A 12 -8.13 -6.84 0.70
C ALA A 12 -7.90 -8.33 0.40
N LYS A 13 -8.82 -8.98 -0.33
CA LYS A 13 -8.66 -10.37 -0.78
C LYS A 13 -7.43 -10.55 -1.66
N GLU A 14 -7.18 -9.65 -2.62
CA GLU A 14 -5.99 -9.70 -3.46
C GLU A 14 -4.70 -9.53 -2.65
N ILE A 15 -4.70 -8.67 -1.63
CA ILE A 15 -3.57 -8.48 -0.72
C ILE A 15 -3.31 -9.78 0.05
N VAL A 16 -4.35 -10.34 0.68
CA VAL A 16 -4.26 -11.58 1.45
C VAL A 16 -3.82 -12.76 0.59
N ALA A 17 -4.37 -12.90 -0.62
CA ALA A 17 -4.05 -14.00 -1.53
C ALA A 17 -2.59 -13.99 -2.01
N ARG A 18 -1.95 -12.82 -2.10
CA ARG A 18 -0.53 -12.68 -2.47
C ARG A 18 0.42 -13.13 -1.37
N GLU A 19 0.00 -13.07 -0.12
CA GLU A 19 0.85 -13.33 1.06
C GLU A 19 0.84 -14.81 1.48
N GLY A 20 -0.05 -15.64 0.91
CA GLY A 20 0.02 -17.09 0.98
C GLY A 20 -0.22 -17.71 2.37
N GLY A 21 0.39 -18.88 2.58
CA GLY A 21 0.19 -19.77 3.73
C GLY A 21 0.97 -19.39 4.99
N TYR A 22 0.99 -20.30 5.97
CA TYR A 22 1.71 -20.09 7.21
C TYR A 22 3.23 -20.15 6.99
N VAL A 23 3.94 -19.14 7.49
CA VAL A 23 5.41 -19.08 7.54
C VAL A 23 5.80 -18.78 8.99
N ASN A 24 6.84 -19.45 9.46
CA ASN A 24 7.45 -19.16 10.76
C ASN A 24 8.94 -19.42 10.65
N ASP A 25 9.64 -18.46 10.08
CA ASP A 25 11.08 -18.46 9.92
C ASP A 25 11.72 -17.97 11.25
N PRO A 26 12.61 -18.75 11.88
CA PRO A 26 13.26 -18.36 13.13
C PRO A 26 14.15 -17.11 13.01
N ASP A 27 14.58 -16.76 11.80
CA ASP A 27 15.38 -15.56 11.53
C ASP A 27 14.51 -14.34 11.14
N ASP A 28 13.19 -14.53 10.97
CA ASP A 28 12.27 -13.45 10.63
C ASP A 28 11.83 -12.69 11.90
N PRO A 29 12.16 -11.39 12.03
CA PRO A 29 11.71 -10.57 13.15
C PRO A 29 10.18 -10.43 13.25
N GLY A 30 9.44 -10.72 12.17
CA GLY A 30 7.99 -10.75 12.14
C GLY A 30 7.36 -11.93 12.90
N GLY A 31 8.10 -13.02 13.09
CA GLY A 31 7.63 -14.28 13.68
C GLY A 31 6.54 -14.96 12.85
N ALA A 32 5.82 -15.90 13.47
CA ALA A 32 4.74 -16.64 12.82
C ALA A 32 3.76 -15.71 12.08
N THR A 33 3.57 -15.96 10.79
CA THR A 33 2.76 -15.13 9.88
C THR A 33 1.90 -16.04 9.01
N LYS A 34 0.64 -15.67 8.78
CA LYS A 34 -0.25 -16.32 7.80
C LYS A 34 -1.11 -15.26 7.15
N HIS A 35 -1.34 -15.36 5.84
CA HIS A 35 -2.18 -14.38 5.11
C HIS A 35 -1.70 -12.92 5.26
N GLY A 36 -0.40 -12.71 5.50
CA GLY A 36 0.21 -11.40 5.76
C GLY A 36 -0.07 -10.81 7.16
N VAL A 37 -0.75 -11.55 8.04
CA VAL A 37 -0.98 -11.16 9.44
C VAL A 37 0.06 -11.86 10.32
N THR A 38 0.85 -11.07 11.03
CA THR A 38 1.90 -11.54 11.94
C THR A 38 1.35 -11.85 13.34
N ILE A 39 2.05 -12.69 14.10
CA ILE A 39 1.76 -12.97 15.51
C ILE A 39 1.77 -11.68 16.36
N HIS A 40 2.63 -10.72 16.02
CA HIS A 40 2.68 -9.41 16.68
C HIS A 40 1.40 -8.61 16.44
N THR A 41 0.88 -8.63 15.21
CA THR A 41 -0.44 -8.05 14.91
C THR A 41 -1.51 -8.78 15.72
N MET A 42 -1.58 -10.11 15.69
CA MET A 42 -2.58 -10.85 16.45
C MET A 42 -2.53 -10.57 17.95
N ARG A 43 -1.34 -10.51 18.56
CA ARG A 43 -1.13 -10.17 19.97
C ARG A 43 -1.63 -8.78 20.32
N ARG A 44 -1.28 -7.79 19.50
CA ARG A 44 -1.77 -6.40 19.68
C ARG A 44 -3.29 -6.32 19.62
N LEU A 45 -3.93 -7.24 18.89
CA LEU A 45 -5.38 -7.30 18.71
C LEU A 45 -6.09 -8.22 19.69
N GLY A 46 -5.35 -8.98 20.51
CA GLY A 46 -5.93 -9.98 21.42
C GLY A 46 -6.65 -11.12 20.69
N LEU A 47 -6.20 -11.50 19.49
CA LEU A 47 -6.83 -12.54 18.68
C LEU A 47 -6.40 -13.94 19.14
N ASP A 48 -6.99 -14.39 20.25
CA ASP A 48 -6.91 -15.76 20.74
C ASP A 48 -7.94 -16.64 20.00
N LEU A 49 -7.47 -17.34 18.97
CA LEU A 49 -8.26 -18.25 18.14
C LEU A 49 -8.23 -19.69 18.67
N THR A 50 -7.36 -19.99 19.64
CA THR A 50 -7.34 -21.28 20.35
C THR A 50 -8.31 -21.31 21.53
N GLY A 51 -8.58 -20.16 22.14
CA GLY A 51 -9.38 -19.98 23.34
C GLY A 51 -8.65 -20.37 24.63
N ASP A 52 -7.32 -20.42 24.61
CA ASP A 52 -6.50 -20.84 25.76
C ASP A 52 -5.96 -19.67 26.61
N GLY A 53 -6.33 -18.44 26.26
CA GLY A 53 -5.92 -17.22 26.94
C GLY A 53 -4.57 -16.66 26.46
N GLN A 54 -3.94 -17.24 25.43
CA GLN A 54 -2.66 -16.80 24.90
C GLN A 54 -2.69 -16.66 23.38
N VAL A 55 -2.04 -15.62 22.85
CA VAL A 55 -1.84 -15.49 21.39
C VAL A 55 -0.47 -16.03 21.00
N THR A 56 -0.49 -17.21 20.38
CA THR A 56 0.65 -18.03 20.01
C THR A 56 0.69 -18.31 18.51
N ALA A 57 1.68 -19.09 18.06
CA ALA A 57 1.74 -19.57 16.69
C ALA A 57 0.57 -20.50 16.31
N ALA A 58 -0.08 -21.15 17.30
CA ALA A 58 -1.26 -21.97 17.05
C ALA A 58 -2.45 -21.13 16.54
N ASP A 59 -2.61 -19.92 17.07
CA ASP A 59 -3.60 -18.96 16.62
C ASP A 59 -3.34 -18.51 15.19
N VAL A 60 -2.09 -18.18 14.87
CA VAL A 60 -1.68 -17.80 13.51
C VAL A 60 -2.01 -18.91 12.51
N ARG A 61 -1.86 -20.18 12.89
CA ARG A 61 -2.24 -21.31 12.03
C ARG A 61 -3.75 -21.41 11.83
N ARG A 62 -4.55 -21.08 12.86
CA ARG A 62 -6.02 -21.10 12.81
C ARG A 62 -6.63 -19.90 12.07
N LEU A 63 -5.87 -18.83 11.86
CA LEU A 63 -6.34 -17.65 11.15
C LEU A 63 -6.88 -18.02 9.76
N THR A 64 -8.14 -17.69 9.49
CA THR A 64 -8.77 -17.91 8.19
C THR A 64 -8.50 -16.74 7.24
N GLU A 65 -8.71 -16.97 5.94
CA GLU A 65 -8.63 -15.91 4.93
C GLU A 65 -9.64 -14.80 5.22
N GLU A 66 -10.87 -15.14 5.59
CA GLU A 66 -11.92 -14.18 5.93
C GLU A 66 -11.55 -13.32 7.14
N GLN A 67 -10.95 -13.93 8.17
CA GLN A 67 -10.47 -13.20 9.34
C GLN A 67 -9.32 -12.26 8.97
N ALA A 68 -8.37 -12.72 8.14
CA ALA A 68 -7.31 -11.87 7.63
C ALA A 68 -7.88 -10.68 6.86
N VAL A 69 -8.81 -10.89 5.93
CA VAL A 69 -9.48 -9.81 5.18
C VAL A 69 -10.14 -8.80 6.11
N ALA A 70 -10.84 -9.27 7.15
CA ALA A 70 -11.46 -8.39 8.14
C ALA A 70 -10.42 -7.55 8.90
N ILE A 71 -9.31 -8.17 9.33
CA ILE A 71 -8.20 -7.47 10.00
C ILE A 71 -7.61 -6.41 9.07
N PHE A 72 -7.40 -6.73 7.79
CA PHE A 72 -6.87 -5.78 6.81
C PHE A 72 -7.80 -4.57 6.62
N ILE A 73 -9.11 -4.79 6.52
CA ILE A 73 -10.09 -3.68 6.38
C ILE A 73 -10.10 -2.82 7.65
N ASP A 74 -10.27 -3.41 8.84
CA ASP A 74 -10.34 -2.63 10.08
C ASP A 74 -9.03 -1.85 10.33
N HIS A 75 -7.88 -2.54 10.28
CA HIS A 75 -6.61 -1.96 10.73
C HIS A 75 -5.85 -1.15 9.70
N TYR A 76 -6.02 -1.45 8.42
CA TYR A 76 -5.22 -0.84 7.36
C TYR A 76 -6.07 0.02 6.42
N PHE A 77 -7.40 0.02 6.57
CA PHE A 77 -8.31 0.88 5.80
C PHE A 77 -9.16 1.80 6.69
N GLU A 78 -9.91 1.27 7.65
CA GLU A 78 -10.82 2.06 8.50
C GLU A 78 -10.09 2.88 9.58
N LYS A 79 -9.27 2.23 10.42
CA LYS A 79 -8.50 2.91 11.48
C LYS A 79 -7.57 4.02 10.99
N PRO A 80 -6.84 3.89 9.86
CA PRO A 80 -6.09 5.01 9.31
C PRO A 80 -6.97 6.04 8.59
N ARG A 81 -8.30 5.86 8.58
CA ARG A 81 -9.30 6.75 7.97
C ARG A 81 -9.20 6.86 6.45
N ILE A 82 -8.70 5.82 5.78
CA ILE A 82 -8.70 5.78 4.31
C ILE A 82 -10.14 5.71 3.79
N ALA A 83 -11.05 5.07 4.54
CA ALA A 83 -12.48 5.05 4.25
C ALA A 83 -13.12 6.45 4.13
N ASP A 84 -12.56 7.45 4.80
CA ASP A 84 -13.05 8.83 4.77
C ASP A 84 -12.54 9.63 3.56
N LEU A 85 -11.60 9.08 2.78
CA LEU A 85 -11.14 9.71 1.53
C LEU A 85 -12.17 9.50 0.40
N PRO A 86 -12.10 10.25 -0.71
CA PRO A 86 -12.89 9.95 -1.89
C PRO A 86 -12.68 8.51 -2.38
N GLN A 87 -13.79 7.82 -2.69
CA GLN A 87 -13.80 6.41 -3.08
C GLN A 87 -12.79 6.00 -4.17
N PRO A 88 -12.54 6.80 -5.23
CA PRO A 88 -11.54 6.43 -6.24
C PRO A 88 -10.12 6.22 -5.69
N LEU A 89 -9.77 6.85 -4.56
CA LEU A 89 -8.46 6.70 -3.93
C LEU A 89 -8.36 5.48 -3.01
N HIS A 90 -9.48 4.89 -2.59
CA HIS A 90 -9.50 3.83 -1.59
C HIS A 90 -8.56 2.68 -1.95
N ALA A 91 -8.69 2.12 -3.15
CA ALA A 91 -7.89 0.96 -3.56
C ALA A 91 -6.38 1.25 -3.59
N THR A 92 -5.96 2.38 -4.17
CA THR A 92 -4.53 2.71 -4.33
C THR A 92 -3.87 3.14 -3.01
N VAL A 93 -4.57 3.93 -2.19
CA VAL A 93 -4.05 4.38 -0.90
C VAL A 93 -4.02 3.22 0.09
N PHE A 94 -5.03 2.35 0.11
CA PHE A 94 -5.07 1.16 0.95
C PHE A 94 -3.92 0.20 0.63
N ASP A 95 -3.74 -0.16 -0.64
CA ASP A 95 -2.64 -1.02 -1.09
C ASP A 95 -1.26 -0.44 -0.71
N MET A 96 -1.10 0.88 -0.87
CA MET A 96 0.14 1.55 -0.47
C MET A 96 0.31 1.63 1.05
N TYR A 97 -0.78 1.77 1.82
CA TYR A 97 -0.73 1.82 3.28
C TYR A 97 -0.34 0.47 3.88
N VAL A 98 -0.82 -0.64 3.31
CA VAL A 98 -0.32 -1.98 3.65
C VAL A 98 1.18 -2.09 3.39
N ASN A 99 1.65 -1.58 2.25
CA ASN A 99 3.06 -1.69 1.87
C ASN A 99 4.00 -0.73 2.63
N ALA A 100 3.55 0.46 3.01
CA ALA A 100 4.44 1.54 3.47
C ALA A 100 3.89 2.35 4.66
N GLY A 101 2.77 1.94 5.25
CA GLY A 101 2.12 2.60 6.39
C GLY A 101 1.92 4.09 6.17
N ALA A 102 2.30 4.90 7.16
CA ALA A 102 2.17 6.36 7.14
C ALA A 102 2.80 7.03 5.91
N ASN A 103 3.75 6.41 5.21
CA ASN A 103 4.30 6.98 3.98
C ASN A 103 3.25 7.04 2.86
N ALA A 104 2.29 6.12 2.81
CA ALA A 104 1.18 6.19 1.86
C ALA A 104 0.39 7.50 2.01
N VAL A 105 0.18 7.93 3.25
CA VAL A 105 -0.50 9.18 3.59
C VAL A 105 0.39 10.38 3.31
N LYS A 106 1.69 10.31 3.64
CA LYS A 106 2.64 11.39 3.34
C LYS A 106 2.77 11.66 1.83
N ILE A 107 2.68 10.62 0.99
CA ILE A 107 2.65 10.76 -0.47
C ILE A 107 1.41 11.59 -0.88
N LEU A 108 0.24 11.23 -0.37
CA LEU A 108 -1.00 11.97 -0.65
C LEU A 108 -0.91 13.43 -0.17
N GLN A 109 -0.44 13.66 1.05
CA GLN A 109 -0.29 15.01 1.61
C GLN A 109 0.70 15.88 0.82
N ARG A 110 1.80 15.31 0.33
CA ARG A 110 2.73 16.02 -0.56
C ARG A 110 2.11 16.33 -1.91
N LEU A 111 1.34 15.40 -2.48
CA LEU A 111 0.58 15.66 -3.71
C LEU A 111 -0.40 16.82 -3.51
N LEU A 112 -1.15 16.82 -2.40
CA LEU A 112 -2.07 17.91 -2.08
C LEU A 112 -1.34 19.26 -1.97
N ARG A 113 -0.14 19.29 -1.38
CA ARG A 113 0.69 20.51 -1.37
C ARG A 113 1.13 20.95 -2.76
N LYS A 114 1.45 20.02 -3.67
CA LYS A 114 1.77 20.32 -5.08
C LYS A 114 0.58 20.89 -5.85
N MET A 115 -0.63 20.65 -5.34
CA MET A 115 -1.90 21.20 -5.85
C MET A 115 -2.35 22.44 -5.06
N ASP A 116 -1.42 23.09 -4.35
CA ASP A 116 -1.65 24.31 -3.56
C ASP A 116 -2.63 24.18 -2.38
N PHE A 117 -2.89 22.96 -1.90
CA PHE A 117 -3.64 22.75 -0.66
C PHE A 117 -2.74 22.85 0.58
N SER A 118 -3.14 23.67 1.54
CA SER A 118 -2.44 23.81 2.83
C SER A 118 -2.77 22.64 3.78
N VAL A 119 -1.97 21.57 3.70
CA VAL A 119 -2.01 20.42 4.62
C VAL A 119 -0.65 20.14 5.25
N ALA A 120 -0.63 19.54 6.44
CA ALA A 120 0.60 19.01 7.04
C ALA A 120 1.01 17.70 6.35
N VAL A 121 2.32 17.38 6.33
CA VAL A 121 2.83 16.08 5.87
C VAL A 121 3.26 15.26 7.09
N ASP A 122 2.28 14.92 7.92
CA ASP A 122 2.46 14.19 9.18
C ASP A 122 2.24 12.68 9.02
N GLY A 123 1.63 12.23 7.92
CA GLY A 123 1.27 10.83 7.69
C GLY A 123 -0.02 10.39 8.38
N VAL A 124 -0.86 11.33 8.84
CA VAL A 124 -2.14 11.07 9.49
C VAL A 124 -3.29 11.62 8.64
N ILE A 125 -4.31 10.79 8.39
CA ILE A 125 -5.54 11.23 7.72
C ILE A 125 -6.45 11.88 8.75
N GLY A 126 -6.27 13.20 8.94
CA GLY A 126 -7.17 14.04 9.74
C GLY A 126 -8.20 14.80 8.89
N PRO A 127 -9.11 15.57 9.53
CA PRO A 127 -10.15 16.33 8.83
C PRO A 127 -9.62 17.26 7.74
N ARG A 128 -8.44 17.87 7.93
CA ARG A 128 -7.80 18.72 6.92
C ARG A 128 -7.36 17.94 5.68
N THR A 129 -6.76 16.76 5.87
CA THR A 129 -6.37 15.86 4.77
C THR A 129 -7.61 15.42 3.99
N ILE A 130 -8.68 15.01 4.69
CA ILE A 130 -9.94 14.58 4.08
C ILE A 130 -10.55 15.70 3.23
N ALA A 131 -10.74 16.88 3.82
CA ALA A 131 -11.34 18.02 3.13
C ALA A 131 -10.51 18.48 1.91
N ALA A 132 -9.19 18.54 2.04
CA ALA A 132 -8.31 18.87 0.92
C ALA A 132 -8.38 17.82 -0.20
N THR A 133 -8.43 16.52 0.16
CA THR A 133 -8.53 15.44 -0.83
C THR A 133 -9.86 15.47 -1.56
N ALA A 134 -10.96 15.74 -0.87
CA ALA A 134 -12.28 15.91 -1.49
C ALA A 134 -12.30 17.08 -2.49
N ARG A 135 -11.70 18.22 -2.13
CA ARG A 135 -11.57 19.38 -3.03
C ARG A 135 -10.67 19.08 -4.24
N ALA A 136 -9.53 18.42 -4.01
CA ALA A 136 -8.62 18.01 -5.08
C ALA A 136 -9.32 17.04 -6.07
N GLN A 137 -10.04 16.05 -5.56
CA GLN A 137 -10.87 15.14 -6.37
C GLN A 137 -11.92 15.92 -7.16
N ALA A 138 -12.62 16.87 -6.54
CA ALA A 138 -13.64 17.67 -7.23
C ALA A 138 -13.03 18.55 -8.35
N SER A 139 -11.83 19.08 -8.17
CA SER A 139 -11.14 19.88 -9.19
C SER A 139 -10.57 19.06 -10.35
N ALA A 140 -10.29 17.77 -10.13
CA ALA A 140 -9.61 16.91 -11.09
C ALA A 140 -10.07 15.45 -10.96
N PRO A 141 -11.36 15.17 -11.25
CA PRO A 141 -12.00 13.91 -10.87
C PRO A 141 -11.37 12.67 -11.50
N ASP A 142 -10.88 12.80 -12.73
CA ASP A 142 -10.28 11.69 -13.48
C ASP A 142 -8.76 11.60 -13.33
N HIS A 143 -8.15 12.41 -12.48
CA HIS A 143 -6.69 12.57 -12.45
C HIS A 143 -6.04 12.34 -11.09
N ILE A 144 -6.75 12.49 -9.96
CA ILE A 144 -6.08 12.40 -8.65
C ILE A 144 -5.53 11.00 -8.36
N VAL A 145 -6.18 9.94 -8.85
CA VAL A 145 -5.72 8.56 -8.70
C VAL A 145 -4.43 8.34 -9.49
N ASP A 146 -4.41 8.81 -10.74
CA ASP A 146 -3.21 8.79 -11.60
C ASP A 146 -2.06 9.59 -10.98
N ALA A 147 -2.35 10.80 -10.49
CA ALA A 147 -1.37 11.66 -9.84
C ALA A 147 -0.79 11.01 -8.59
N TYR A 148 -1.64 10.41 -7.73
CA TYR A 148 -1.17 9.68 -6.56
C TYR A 148 -0.31 8.47 -6.94
N GLY A 149 -0.70 7.69 -7.97
CA GLY A 149 0.08 6.54 -8.41
C GLY A 149 1.43 6.93 -9.05
N ILE A 150 1.51 8.08 -9.73
CA ILE A 150 2.78 8.65 -10.21
C ILE A 150 3.66 9.03 -9.01
N GLU A 151 3.14 9.71 -8.00
CA GLU A 151 3.89 10.07 -6.79
C GLU A 151 4.33 8.84 -5.99
N ARG A 152 3.50 7.79 -5.94
CA ARG A 152 3.87 6.49 -5.38
C ARG A 152 5.05 5.86 -6.13
N ARG A 153 5.03 5.88 -7.47
CA ARG A 153 6.15 5.38 -8.28
C ARG A 153 7.42 6.19 -8.04
N THR A 154 7.30 7.52 -7.95
CA THR A 154 8.42 8.42 -7.61
C THR A 154 9.02 8.07 -6.25
N TYR A 155 8.17 7.85 -5.23
CA TYR A 155 8.62 7.43 -3.90
C TYR A 155 9.48 6.14 -3.94
N TYR A 156 9.06 5.13 -4.71
CA TYR A 156 9.85 3.90 -4.84
C TYR A 156 11.20 4.12 -5.51
N PHE A 157 11.26 4.97 -6.54
CA PHE A 157 12.53 5.33 -7.15
C PHE A 157 13.44 6.08 -6.18
N GLU A 158 12.92 7.08 -5.46
CA GLU A 158 13.70 7.83 -4.46
C GLU A 158 14.24 6.92 -3.35
N LEU A 159 13.44 5.94 -2.92
CA LEU A 159 13.88 4.95 -1.94
C LEU A 159 15.02 4.08 -2.48
N ALA A 160 14.93 3.64 -3.73
CA ALA A 160 15.96 2.86 -4.40
C ALA A 160 17.23 3.67 -4.72
N ASP A 161 17.10 4.98 -4.95
CA ASP A 161 18.24 5.90 -5.08
C ASP A 161 19.02 5.98 -3.77
N ARG A 162 18.31 6.16 -2.64
CA ARG A 162 18.92 6.30 -1.30
C ARG A 162 19.42 4.98 -0.72
N ARG A 163 18.81 3.85 -1.10
CA ARG A 163 19.13 2.53 -0.56
C ARG A 163 19.42 1.54 -1.70
N PRO A 164 20.69 1.37 -2.10
CA PRO A 164 21.07 0.49 -3.21
C PRO A 164 20.54 -0.94 -3.11
N VAL A 165 20.50 -1.51 -1.89
CA VAL A 165 19.95 -2.87 -1.65
C VAL A 165 18.46 -3.00 -1.99
N SER A 166 17.72 -1.88 -2.07
CA SER A 166 16.31 -1.84 -2.45
C SER A 166 16.09 -1.76 -3.97
N ARG A 167 17.12 -1.50 -4.78
CA ARG A 167 17.00 -1.42 -6.25
C ARG A 167 16.43 -2.68 -6.86
N LYS A 168 16.69 -3.85 -6.26
CA LYS A 168 16.15 -5.16 -6.68
C LYS A 168 14.61 -5.23 -6.71
N TYR A 169 13.92 -4.35 -5.97
CA TYR A 169 12.45 -4.29 -5.97
C TYR A 169 11.91 -3.37 -7.07
N ALA A 170 12.69 -2.38 -7.50
CA ALA A 170 12.33 -1.42 -8.54
C ALA A 170 12.83 -1.84 -9.95
N ARG A 171 13.91 -2.62 -10.04
CA ARG A 171 14.50 -3.17 -11.26
C ARG A 171 14.66 -4.69 -11.15
N SER A 172 14.10 -5.42 -12.12
CA SER A 172 14.22 -6.88 -12.17
C SER A 172 15.63 -7.31 -12.59
N ARG A 173 15.96 -8.60 -12.41
CA ARG A 173 17.24 -9.17 -12.86
C ARG A 173 17.45 -9.05 -14.37
N ALA A 174 16.37 -9.03 -15.15
CA ALA A 174 16.42 -8.83 -16.60
C ALA A 174 16.59 -7.34 -17.01
N GLY A 175 16.77 -6.42 -16.05
CA GLY A 175 16.93 -4.99 -16.31
C GLY A 175 15.62 -4.24 -16.59
N GLY A 176 14.47 -4.93 -16.53
CA GLY A 176 13.14 -4.35 -16.70
C GLY A 176 12.54 -3.82 -15.39
N LYS A 177 11.29 -3.37 -15.46
CA LYS A 177 10.54 -2.88 -14.30
C LYS A 177 10.40 -3.97 -13.23
N GLY A 178 10.79 -3.67 -12.00
CA GLY A 178 10.59 -4.52 -10.84
C GLY A 178 9.17 -4.39 -10.26
N GLY A 179 8.86 -5.26 -9.29
CA GLY A 179 7.52 -5.38 -8.69
C GLY A 179 6.97 -4.08 -8.10
N TRP A 180 7.82 -3.19 -7.55
CA TRP A 180 7.37 -1.89 -7.06
C TRP A 180 6.80 -1.00 -8.17
N ILE A 181 7.45 -1.01 -9.34
CA ILE A 181 7.07 -0.14 -10.46
C ILE A 181 5.84 -0.70 -11.17
N THR A 182 5.80 -2.00 -11.43
CA THR A 182 4.64 -2.64 -12.05
C THR A 182 3.40 -2.59 -11.16
N ARG A 183 3.56 -2.72 -9.83
CA ARG A 183 2.45 -2.55 -8.87
C ARG A 183 1.96 -1.11 -8.80
N ALA A 184 2.84 -0.11 -8.82
CA ALA A 184 2.41 1.29 -8.85
C ALA A 184 1.64 1.61 -10.15
N GLU A 185 2.10 1.07 -11.28
CA GLU A 185 1.47 1.30 -12.59
C GLU A 185 0.12 0.59 -12.75
N SER A 186 -0.17 -0.47 -12.00
CA SER A 186 -1.47 -1.15 -12.06
C SER A 186 -2.64 -0.35 -11.46
N PHE A 187 -2.36 0.80 -10.85
CA PHE A 187 -3.37 1.74 -10.33
C PHE A 187 -3.54 2.99 -11.20
N ILE A 188 -2.74 3.17 -12.26
CA ILE A 188 -2.78 4.36 -13.12
C ILE A 188 -3.05 3.99 -14.57
N ALA A 189 -3.61 4.93 -15.32
CA ALA A 189 -3.92 4.75 -16.72
C ALA A 189 -2.65 4.39 -17.54
N PRO A 190 -2.75 3.48 -18.53
CA PRO A 190 -1.61 3.04 -19.35
C PRO A 190 -0.78 4.17 -19.98
N ARG A 191 -1.43 5.30 -20.31
CA ARG A 191 -0.75 6.49 -20.85
C ARG A 191 0.31 7.09 -19.91
N TYR A 192 0.24 6.82 -18.61
CA TYR A 192 1.19 7.28 -17.60
C TYR A 192 2.25 6.22 -17.24
N HIS A 193 2.20 5.04 -17.85
CA HIS A 193 3.21 4.00 -17.66
C HIS A 193 4.52 4.45 -18.30
N LEU A 194 5.65 4.18 -17.65
CA LEU A 194 6.95 4.45 -18.26
C LEU A 194 7.13 3.52 -19.46
N SER A 195 7.59 4.03 -20.60
CA SER A 195 8.11 3.13 -21.63
C SER A 195 9.37 2.43 -21.13
N ASP A 196 9.75 1.30 -21.75
CA ASP A 196 10.99 0.61 -21.38
C ASP A 196 12.23 1.51 -21.53
N ALA A 197 12.24 2.36 -22.55
CA ALA A 197 13.29 3.35 -22.75
C ALA A 197 13.31 4.41 -21.63
N ALA A 198 12.14 4.92 -21.21
CA ALA A 198 12.05 5.86 -20.12
C ALA A 198 12.46 5.23 -18.78
N PHE A 199 12.06 3.98 -18.53
CA PHE A 199 12.47 3.22 -17.36
C PHE A 199 13.99 3.02 -17.32
N ARG A 200 14.59 2.53 -18.42
CA ARG A 200 16.05 2.36 -18.53
C ARG A 200 16.80 3.67 -18.27
N ARG A 201 16.35 4.78 -18.84
CA ARG A 201 16.93 6.11 -18.55
C ARG A 201 16.81 6.48 -17.08
N ARG A 202 15.65 6.22 -16.44
CA ARG A 202 15.44 6.56 -15.02
C ARG A 202 16.38 5.81 -14.08
N VAL A 203 16.79 4.59 -14.44
CA VAL A 203 17.64 3.73 -13.60
C VAL A 203 19.09 3.65 -14.08
N ALA A 204 19.48 4.43 -15.08
CA ALA A 204 20.83 4.35 -15.68
C ALA A 204 21.97 4.67 -14.70
N ALA A 205 21.70 5.46 -13.65
CA ALA A 205 22.68 5.81 -12.62
C ALA A 205 22.81 4.76 -11.49
N TRP A 206 22.11 3.62 -11.59
CA TRP A 206 22.13 2.57 -10.58
C TRP A 206 23.19 1.49 -10.80
N ASP A 207 23.90 1.58 -11.92
CA ASP A 207 24.97 0.67 -12.31
C ASP A 207 26.32 1.09 -11.70
#